data_AF-A0A7C3JPT7-F1
#
_entry.id   AF-A0A7C3JPT7-F1
#
_cell.length_a   1.000
_cell.length_b   1.000
_cell.length_c   1.000
_cell.angle_alpha   90.00
_cell.angle_beta   90.00
_cell.angle_gamma   90.00
#
_symmetry.space_group_name_H-M   'P 1'
#
loop_
_entity.id
_entity.type
_entity.pdbx_description
1 polymer ?
#
loop_
_entity_poly.entity_id
_entity_poly.type
_entity_poly.pdbx_seq_one_letter_code
_entity_poly.pdbx_strand_id
1 'polypeptide(L)' 'DRGPGIGPEQRSSLFEFGHTTKPGGSGIGLPLTQLILEAHGGSVTYEDRNGAGAAFRLTLPLEES' A
#
# COMPACT_ATOMS: atom_id res chain seq x y z
N ASP A 1 10.33 3.78 3.51
CA ASP A 1 11.22 3.44 4.64
C ASP A 1 12.62 3.08 4.10
N ARG A 2 13.46 2.43 4.91
CA ARG A 2 14.78 1.89 4.54
C ARG A 2 14.88 0.38 4.81
N GLY A 3 13.75 -0.33 4.78
CA GLY A 3 13.69 -1.78 5.03
C GLY A 3 14.14 -2.61 3.82
N PRO A 4 13.83 -3.92 3.79
CA PRO A 4 14.17 -4.80 2.67
C PRO A 4 13.32 -4.57 1.41
N GLY A 5 12.24 -3.77 1.51
CA GLY A 5 11.30 -3.56 0.41
C GLY A 5 10.33 -4.73 0.26
N ILE A 6 9.70 -4.80 -0.92
CA ILE A 6 8.65 -5.78 -1.23
C ILE A 6 9.02 -6.51 -2.53
N GLY A 7 9.09 -7.84 -2.44
CA GLY A 7 9.41 -8.72 -3.56
C GLY A 7 8.38 -8.59 -4.70
N PRO A 8 8.79 -8.67 -5.98
CA PRO A 8 7.89 -8.53 -7.13
C PRO A 8 6.63 -9.39 -7.05
N GLU A 9 6.77 -10.62 -6.57
CA GLU A 9 5.71 -11.61 -6.43
C GLU A 9 4.65 -11.24 -5.38
N GLN A 10 4.99 -10.40 -4.41
CA GLN A 10 4.07 -9.96 -3.35
C GLN A 10 3.32 -8.68 -3.74
N ARG A 11 3.77 -7.96 -4.77
CA ARG A 11 3.25 -6.63 -5.11
C ARG A 11 1.79 -6.66 -5.57
N SER A 12 1.40 -7.71 -6.29
CA SER A 12 0.02 -7.88 -6.76
C SER A 12 -0.97 -8.14 -5.63
N SER A 13 -0.53 -8.73 -4.51
CA SER A 13 -1.39 -9.08 -3.37
C SER A 13 -1.33 -8.07 -2.22
N LEU A 14 -0.60 -6.95 -2.37
CA LEU A 14 -0.38 -5.99 -1.27
C LEU A 14 -1.66 -5.43 -0.65
N PHE A 15 -2.69 -5.27 -1.47
CA PHE A 15 -3.97 -4.68 -1.06
C PHE A 15 -5.08 -5.74 -0.93
N GLU A 16 -4.74 -7.03 -0.94
CA GLU A 16 -5.69 -8.10 -0.67
C GLU A 16 -5.94 -8.26 0.84
N PHE A 17 -7.21 -8.40 1.23
CA PHE A 17 -7.58 -8.64 2.62
C PHE A 17 -6.98 -9.93 3.15
N GLY A 18 -6.32 -9.83 4.30
CA GLY A 18 -5.71 -10.99 4.97
C GLY A 18 -4.30 -11.30 4.51
N HIS A 19 -3.77 -10.60 3.49
CA HIS A 19 -2.39 -10.80 3.06
C HIS A 19 -1.39 -10.22 4.07
N THR A 20 -0.50 -11.06 4.60
CA THR A 20 0.56 -10.66 5.53
C THR A 20 1.78 -11.57 5.40
N THR A 21 2.96 -11.01 5.60
CA THR A 21 4.23 -11.76 5.76
C THR A 21 4.64 -11.88 7.22
N LYS A 22 3.94 -11.20 8.14
CA LYS A 22 4.22 -11.21 9.58
C LYS A 22 3.44 -12.34 10.27
N PRO A 23 4.08 -13.20 11.08
CA PRO A 23 3.38 -14.18 11.92
C PRO A 23 2.34 -13.49 12.82
N GLY A 24 1.10 -13.99 12.79
CA GLY A 24 -0.02 -13.41 13.56
C GLY A 24 -0.52 -12.04 13.06
N GLY A 25 0.00 -11.53 11.94
CA GLY A 25 -0.51 -10.32 11.31
C GLY A 25 -1.91 -10.54 10.72
N SER A 26 -2.77 -9.54 10.81
CA SER A 26 -4.13 -9.63 10.27
C SER A 26 -4.24 -9.32 8.78
N GLY A 27 -3.25 -8.64 8.19
CA GLY A 27 -3.27 -8.29 6.76
C GLY A 27 -4.38 -7.31 6.35
N ILE A 28 -4.89 -6.51 7.29
CA ILE A 28 -6.01 -5.59 7.03
C ILE A 28 -5.60 -4.15 6.72
N GLY A 29 -4.36 -3.76 7.04
CA GLY A 29 -3.95 -2.35 7.03
C GLY A 29 -3.88 -1.70 5.65
N LEU A 30 -3.20 -2.35 4.70
CA LEU A 30 -3.08 -1.84 3.32
C LEU A 30 -4.43 -1.88 2.56
N PRO A 31 -5.22 -2.97 2.60
CA PRO A 31 -6.55 -2.99 2.01
C PRO A 31 -7.46 -1.88 2.56
N LEU A 32 -7.46 -1.67 3.88
CA LEU A 32 -8.26 -0.60 4.49
C LEU A 32 -7.79 0.80 4.05
N THR A 33 -6.47 0.99 3.92
CA THR A 33 -5.90 2.25 3.41
C THR A 33 -6.37 2.53 1.98
N GLN A 34 -6.40 1.51 1.12
CA GLN A 34 -6.91 1.63 -0.23
C GLN A 34 -8.39 2.03 -0.23
N LEU A 35 -9.23 1.34 0.54
CA LEU A 35 -10.66 1.67 0.65
C LEU A 35 -10.90 3.11 1.14
N ILE A 36 -10.12 3.55 2.13
CA ILE A 36 -10.22 4.93 2.64
C ILE A 36 -9.90 5.92 1.53
N LEU A 37 -8.80 5.73 0.81
CA LEU A 37 -8.40 6.66 -0.26
C LEU A 37 -9.40 6.66 -1.41
N GLU A 38 -9.86 5.50 -1.85
CA GLU A 38 -10.87 5.36 -2.90
C GLU A 38 -12.18 6.07 -2.50
N ALA A 39 -12.61 5.95 -1.24
CA ALA A 39 -13.78 6.66 -0.72
C ALA A 39 -13.62 8.20 -0.75
N HIS A 40 -12.39 8.71 -0.77
CA HIS A 40 -12.07 10.13 -0.89
C HIS A 40 -11.66 10.51 -2.33
N GLY A 41 -11.90 9.65 -3.32
CA GLY A 41 -11.52 9.89 -4.71
C GLY A 41 -10.01 9.84 -4.98
N GLY A 42 -9.24 9.35 -4.02
CA GLY A 42 -7.80 9.19 -4.09
C GLY A 42 -7.35 7.80 -4.50
N SER A 43 -6.04 7.57 -4.46
CA SER A 43 -5.46 6.25 -4.67
C SER A 43 -4.17 6.04 -3.86
N VAL A 44 -3.76 4.78 -3.73
CA VAL A 44 -2.47 4.38 -3.17
C VAL A 44 -1.77 3.43 -4.13
N THR A 45 -0.47 3.62 -4.31
CA THR A 45 0.37 2.76 -5.14
C THR A 45 1.67 2.43 -4.41
N TYR A 46 2.23 1.26 -4.68
CA TYR A 46 3.59 0.92 -4.26
C TYR A 46 4.60 1.47 -5.27
N GLU A 47 5.61 2.16 -4.79
CA GLU A 47 6.74 2.64 -5.60
C GLU A 47 7.96 1.75 -5.37
N ASP A 48 8.39 1.05 -6.42
CA ASP A 48 9.65 0.33 -6.38
C ASP A 48 10.81 1.32 -6.36
N ARG A 49 11.64 1.23 -5.32
CA ARG A 49 12.83 2.06 -5.15
C ARG A 49 14.11 1.26 -5.43
N ASN A 50 14.05 0.33 -6.39
CA ASN A 50 15.13 -0.58 -6.74
C ASN A 50 15.65 -1.36 -5.52
N GLY A 51 14.73 -1.87 -4.70
CA GLY A 51 15.05 -2.59 -3.47
C GLY A 51 15.44 -1.72 -2.27
N ALA A 52 15.44 -0.38 -2.38
CA ALA A 52 15.76 0.52 -1.27
C ALA A 52 14.56 0.75 -0.31
N GLY A 53 14.00 -0.32 0.25
CA GLY A 53 12.86 -0.26 1.17
C GLY A 53 11.50 -0.20 0.48
N ALA A 54 10.46 0.04 1.28
CA ALA A 54 9.09 0.21 0.80
C ALA A 54 8.72 1.69 0.72
N ALA A 55 8.11 2.11 -0.39
CA ALA A 55 7.50 3.42 -0.53
C ALA A 55 6.08 3.25 -1.05
N PHE A 56 5.15 3.99 -0.46
CA PHE A 56 3.77 4.06 -0.92
C PHE A 56 3.46 5.51 -1.27
N ARG A 57 2.97 5.74 -2.48
CA ARG A 57 2.49 7.04 -2.93
C ARG A 57 0.98 7.08 -2.77
N LEU A 58 0.50 8.09 -2.06
CA LEU A 58 -0.92 8.38 -1.88
C LEU A 58 -1.25 9.62 -2.70
N THR A 59 -2.42 9.63 -3.34
CA THR A 59 -2.96 10.80 -4.02
C THR A 59 -4.38 11.06 -3.52
N LEU A 60 -4.75 12.33 -3.44
CA LEU A 60 -6.10 12.79 -3.15
C LEU A 60 -6.41 13.96 -4.08
N PRO A 61 -7.65 14.09 -4.58
CA PRO A 61 -8.09 15.29 -5.28
C PRO A 61 -7.95 16.51 -4.35
N LEU A 62 -7.53 17.64 -4.90
CA LEU A 62 -7.65 18.91 -4.19
C LEU A 62 -9.12 19.34 -4.29
N GLU A 63 -9.73 19.73 -3.18
CA GLU A 63 -11.05 20.38 -3.24
C GLU A 63 -10.91 21.70 -4.02
N GLU A 64 -11.65 21.82 -5.12
CA GLU A 64 -11.90 23.12 -5.74
C GLU A 64 -13.04 23.79 -4.98
N SER A 65 -12.79 25.00 -4.45
CA SER A 65 -13.77 25.81 -3.70
C SER A 65 -14.80 26.47 -4.60
#